data_AF-A0AA89C432-F1
#
_entry.id   AF-A0AA89C432-F1
#
_cell.length_a   1.000
_cell.length_b   1.000
_cell.length_c   1.000
_cell.angle_alpha   90.00
_cell.angle_beta   90.00
_cell.angle_gamma   90.00
#
_symmetry.space_group_name_H-M   'P 1'
#
loop_
_entity.id
_entity.type
_entity.pdbx_description
1 polymer ?
#
loop_
_entity_poly.entity_id
_entity_poly.type
_entity_poly.pdbx_seq_one_letter_code
_entity_poly.pdbx_strand_id
1 'polypeptide(L)'
;MYTTLPHDKINDQLSKLIKWCYNREGKIYICTSESKGFFSATEYKSYKSWTCSDLCSALSFLLDNIYVRFGENLYKQVVGIPMGTNCAPLVADLFLYAYEKEFIQNLQKQRKHDDVKCFISTSRYLDDILTIDNPVFEKYKDVIYPQELTLNKANFTDTETPFLDLNIKIVNGEIHTSVYDKRDDFGFNIVNFPWLGGDVPRLPSYGIYIPQLIRGTAEGDSDVAIVVSRLKNGESNWSKANVTSQRNGYSNQNPVFFYYNKTATLYLFHTQQEAKKNIETHCTSEGVKQGCYFPERYLTIPYLLRWGSSKDQHSNLKECVNHNVFSSWLDHEFTDSEYLVQPSVVRPKPGESKLIVFFRDRRAQYIYRAESPDDGKSWTKPTKTTLPNNSSGIEATVLQSGNLAIVYNPTNKSRNPLSISLSTDGGEQNDIFNLIITLEFYELLCK
;
A
#
# COMPACT_ATOMS: atom_id res chain seq x y z
N MET A 1 -16.42 -14.73 -6.93
CA MET A 1 -17.88 -14.89 -7.15
C MET A 1 -18.24 -14.30 -8.51
N TYR A 2 -19.52 -14.29 -8.93
CA TYR A 2 -19.99 -13.72 -10.22
C TYR A 2 -19.59 -14.43 -11.52
N THR A 3 -19.07 -15.67 -11.47
CA THR A 3 -18.68 -16.45 -12.66
C THR A 3 -19.87 -17.06 -13.41
N THR A 4 -21.05 -17.10 -12.79
CA THR A 4 -22.29 -17.72 -13.30
C THR A 4 -23.24 -16.74 -13.98
N LEU A 5 -22.96 -15.42 -13.91
CA LEU A 5 -23.87 -14.38 -14.38
C LEU A 5 -23.91 -14.27 -15.92
N PRO A 6 -25.06 -14.47 -16.58
CA PRO A 6 -25.16 -14.27 -18.03
C PRO A 6 -24.84 -12.82 -18.45
N HIS A 7 -24.08 -12.63 -19.54
CA HIS A 7 -23.65 -11.30 -20.00
C HIS A 7 -24.82 -10.39 -20.37
N ASP A 8 -25.86 -10.95 -20.99
CA ASP A 8 -27.12 -10.27 -21.32
C ASP A 8 -27.81 -9.75 -20.05
N LYS A 9 -27.82 -10.53 -18.97
CA LYS A 9 -28.39 -10.15 -17.67
C LYS A 9 -27.59 -9.03 -16.99
N ILE A 10 -26.25 -9.10 -17.02
CA ILE A 10 -25.38 -8.02 -16.53
C ILE A 10 -25.65 -6.75 -17.33
N ASN A 11 -25.67 -6.86 -18.66
CA ASN A 11 -25.82 -5.74 -19.58
C ASN A 11 -27.19 -5.07 -19.47
N ASP A 12 -28.29 -5.84 -19.43
CA ASP A 12 -29.64 -5.31 -19.24
C ASP A 12 -29.76 -4.53 -17.91
N GLN A 13 -29.33 -5.13 -16.79
CA GLN A 13 -29.49 -4.53 -15.48
C GLN A 13 -28.62 -3.27 -15.30
N LEU A 14 -27.37 -3.30 -15.76
CA LEU A 14 -26.51 -2.11 -15.75
C LEU A 14 -26.94 -1.06 -16.79
N SER A 15 -27.45 -1.45 -17.95
CA SER A 15 -28.03 -0.51 -18.93
C SER A 15 -29.27 0.19 -18.38
N LYS A 16 -30.13 -0.51 -17.63
CA LYS A 16 -31.25 0.10 -16.88
C LYS A 16 -30.75 1.10 -15.84
N LEU A 17 -29.68 0.76 -15.10
CA LEU A 17 -29.08 1.66 -14.12
C LEU A 17 -28.46 2.91 -14.78
N ILE A 18 -27.72 2.75 -15.88
CA ILE A 18 -27.16 3.85 -16.68
C ILE A 18 -28.29 4.78 -17.16
N LYS A 19 -29.33 4.23 -17.82
CA LYS A 19 -30.50 4.99 -18.27
C LYS A 19 -31.17 5.75 -17.13
N TRP A 20 -31.32 5.12 -15.96
CA TRP A 20 -31.86 5.77 -14.78
C TRP A 20 -31.00 6.95 -14.29
N CYS A 21 -29.66 6.82 -14.30
CA CYS A 21 -28.76 7.92 -13.94
C CYS A 21 -28.90 9.11 -14.89
N TYR A 22 -28.86 8.88 -16.22
CA TYR A 22 -29.05 9.97 -17.19
C TYR A 22 -30.42 10.65 -17.05
N ASN A 23 -31.48 9.87 -16.82
CA ASN A 23 -32.83 10.40 -16.57
C ASN A 23 -32.92 11.22 -15.27
N ARG A 24 -32.18 10.84 -14.22
CA ARG A 24 -32.13 11.57 -12.95
C ARG A 24 -31.42 12.92 -13.08
N GLU A 25 -30.29 12.94 -13.79
CA GLU A 25 -29.47 14.14 -13.95
C GLU A 25 -30.03 15.10 -15.01
N GLY A 26 -30.84 14.60 -15.94
CA GLY A 26 -31.43 15.40 -17.03
C GLY A 26 -30.38 15.98 -17.97
N LYS A 27 -29.26 15.28 -18.17
CA LYS A 27 -28.10 15.69 -18.98
C LYS A 27 -27.88 14.73 -20.15
N ILE A 28 -27.32 15.26 -21.24
CA ILE A 28 -27.10 14.51 -22.49
C ILE A 28 -25.82 13.66 -22.40
N TYR A 29 -24.80 14.19 -21.72
CA TYR A 29 -23.47 13.60 -21.65
C TYR A 29 -23.05 13.32 -20.20
N ILE A 30 -22.21 12.30 -20.02
CA ILE A 30 -21.22 12.27 -18.94
C ILE A 30 -19.85 12.61 -19.55
N CYS A 31 -19.14 13.57 -18.96
CA CYS A 31 -17.84 14.05 -19.41
C CYS A 31 -16.77 13.52 -18.44
N THR A 32 -15.81 12.76 -18.95
CA THR A 32 -14.79 12.05 -18.17
C THR A 32 -13.37 12.44 -18.60
N SER A 33 -12.50 12.67 -17.62
CA SER A 33 -11.04 12.80 -17.76
C SER A 33 -10.35 11.86 -16.76
N GLU A 34 -9.01 11.85 -16.74
CA GLU A 34 -8.21 11.00 -15.83
C GLU A 34 -8.50 11.23 -14.34
N SER A 35 -8.96 12.42 -13.96
CA SER A 35 -9.15 12.82 -12.56
C SER A 35 -10.57 13.26 -12.20
N LYS A 36 -11.49 13.42 -13.17
CA LYS A 36 -12.84 13.97 -12.94
C LYS A 36 -13.88 13.38 -13.88
N GLY A 37 -15.08 13.13 -13.36
CA GLY A 37 -16.28 12.80 -14.13
C GLY A 37 -17.47 13.65 -13.68
N PHE A 38 -18.26 14.18 -14.61
CA PHE A 38 -19.47 14.94 -14.30
C PHE A 38 -20.50 14.89 -15.45
N PHE A 39 -21.78 15.09 -15.13
CA PHE A 39 -22.86 15.15 -16.12
C PHE A 39 -22.99 16.55 -16.74
N SER A 40 -23.25 16.62 -18.05
CA SER A 40 -23.30 17.87 -18.82
C SER A 40 -24.34 17.88 -19.95
N ALA A 41 -24.88 19.06 -20.25
CA ALA A 41 -25.70 19.29 -21.44
C ALA A 41 -24.86 19.51 -22.71
N THR A 42 -23.57 19.84 -22.57
CA THR A 42 -22.65 20.15 -23.67
C THR A 42 -21.33 19.38 -23.52
N GLU A 43 -20.66 19.12 -24.63
CA GLU A 43 -19.32 18.52 -24.62
C GLU A 43 -18.24 19.52 -24.18
N TYR A 44 -17.11 19.01 -23.71
CA TYR A 44 -15.93 19.82 -23.34
C TYR A 44 -14.68 19.27 -24.01
N LYS A 45 -13.91 20.13 -24.69
CA LYS A 45 -12.73 19.75 -25.49
C LYS A 45 -11.65 18.94 -24.73
N SER A 46 -11.53 19.13 -23.41
CA SER A 46 -10.56 18.44 -22.55
C SER A 46 -11.13 17.20 -21.84
N TYR A 47 -12.34 16.75 -22.21
CA TYR A 47 -13.02 15.60 -21.62
C TYR A 47 -13.53 14.69 -22.73
N LYS A 48 -13.56 13.38 -22.46
CA LYS A 48 -14.30 12.45 -23.32
C LYS A 48 -15.77 12.49 -22.90
N SER A 49 -16.64 12.89 -23.82
CA SER A 49 -18.09 12.97 -23.60
C SER A 49 -18.75 11.68 -24.09
N TRP A 50 -19.68 11.13 -23.30
CA TRP A 50 -20.41 9.92 -23.64
C TRP A 50 -21.90 10.16 -23.45
N THR A 51 -22.72 9.86 -24.47
CA THR A 51 -24.18 9.78 -24.31
C THR A 51 -24.55 8.51 -23.54
N CYS A 52 -25.82 8.43 -23.11
CA CYS A 52 -26.37 7.22 -22.51
C CYS A 52 -26.22 6.00 -23.44
N SER A 53 -26.34 6.20 -24.76
CA SER A 53 -26.18 5.13 -25.77
C SER A 53 -24.73 4.67 -25.87
N ASP A 54 -23.78 5.62 -25.88
CA ASP A 54 -22.35 5.30 -25.97
C ASP A 54 -21.87 4.51 -24.74
N LEU A 55 -22.34 4.88 -23.54
CA LEU A 55 -21.94 4.20 -22.31
C LEU A 55 -22.52 2.78 -22.22
N CYS A 56 -23.78 2.57 -22.64
CA CYS A 56 -24.35 1.22 -22.74
C CYS A 56 -23.63 0.38 -23.81
N SER A 57 -23.25 1.00 -24.93
CA SER A 57 -22.50 0.34 -26.01
C SER A 57 -21.07 -0.01 -25.57
N ALA A 58 -20.41 0.85 -24.81
CA ALA A 58 -19.09 0.60 -24.24
C ALA A 58 -19.12 -0.53 -23.19
N LEU A 59 -20.16 -0.58 -22.34
CA LEU A 59 -20.40 -1.71 -21.44
C LEU A 59 -20.63 -3.02 -22.21
N SER A 60 -21.48 -2.99 -23.23
CA SER A 60 -21.75 -4.15 -24.10
C SER A 60 -20.45 -4.65 -24.73
N PHE A 61 -19.69 -3.74 -25.35
CA PHE A 61 -18.39 -4.06 -25.95
C PHE A 61 -17.41 -4.65 -24.93
N LEU A 62 -17.33 -4.09 -23.72
CA LEU A 62 -16.49 -4.59 -22.64
C LEU A 62 -16.85 -6.04 -22.28
N LEU A 63 -18.14 -6.34 -22.07
CA LEU A 63 -18.61 -7.69 -21.72
C LEU A 63 -18.46 -8.67 -22.90
N ASP A 64 -18.71 -8.22 -24.14
CA ASP A 64 -18.67 -9.07 -25.32
C ASP A 64 -17.25 -9.30 -25.88
N ASN A 65 -16.21 -8.67 -25.33
CA ASN A 65 -14.83 -8.76 -25.86
C ASN A 65 -13.78 -9.09 -24.79
N ILE A 66 -14.16 -9.90 -23.80
CA ILE A 66 -13.22 -10.47 -22.83
C ILE A 66 -12.59 -11.73 -23.43
N TYR A 67 -11.27 -11.71 -23.59
CA TYR A 67 -10.49 -12.86 -24.04
C TYR A 67 -9.40 -13.18 -23.02
N VAL A 68 -9.34 -14.44 -22.60
CA VAL A 68 -8.33 -14.97 -21.68
C VAL A 68 -7.45 -15.94 -22.47
N ARG A 69 -6.13 -15.73 -22.44
CA ARG A 69 -5.16 -16.66 -23.04
C ARG A 69 -4.63 -17.61 -21.97
N PHE A 70 -4.70 -18.91 -22.23
CA PHE A 70 -4.11 -19.94 -21.39
C PHE A 70 -3.27 -20.89 -22.25
N GLY A 71 -1.96 -20.90 -22.02
CA GLY A 71 -0.99 -21.47 -22.97
C GLY A 71 -1.09 -20.79 -24.34
N GLU A 72 -1.16 -21.60 -25.39
CA GLU A 72 -1.34 -21.14 -26.78
C GLU A 72 -2.81 -20.86 -27.13
N ASN A 73 -3.76 -21.26 -26.29
CA ASN A 73 -5.19 -21.18 -26.56
C ASN A 73 -5.79 -19.84 -26.11
N LEU A 74 -6.66 -19.27 -26.95
CA LEU A 74 -7.44 -18.06 -26.66
C LEU A 74 -8.90 -18.42 -26.40
N TYR A 75 -9.38 -18.12 -25.20
CA TYR A 75 -10.75 -18.37 -24.78
C TYR A 75 -11.52 -17.05 -24.71
N LYS A 76 -12.73 -17.01 -25.27
CA LYS A 76 -13.66 -15.90 -25.06
C LYS A 76 -14.50 -16.19 -23.82
N GLN A 77 -14.58 -15.25 -22.88
CA GLN A 77 -15.55 -15.35 -21.78
C GLN A 77 -16.96 -15.06 -22.31
N VAL A 78 -17.91 -15.93 -22.00
CA VAL A 78 -19.33 -15.84 -22.43
C VAL A 78 -20.30 -15.79 -21.24
N VAL A 79 -19.78 -15.95 -20.02
CA VAL A 79 -20.53 -15.90 -18.77
C VAL A 79 -19.63 -15.37 -17.65
N GLY A 80 -20.21 -14.57 -16.78
CA GLY A 80 -19.61 -13.99 -15.59
C GLY A 80 -18.95 -12.63 -15.81
N ILE A 81 -18.55 -12.00 -14.70
CA ILE A 81 -17.83 -10.72 -14.71
C ILE A 81 -16.33 -10.97 -15.01
N PRO A 82 -15.64 -10.13 -15.81
CA PRO A 82 -14.23 -10.30 -16.16
C PRO A 82 -13.28 -10.00 -15.00
N MET A 83 -13.06 -10.98 -14.14
CA MET A 83 -12.08 -10.92 -13.05
C MET A 83 -10.68 -10.62 -13.60
N GLY A 84 -9.98 -9.65 -12.99
CA GLY A 84 -8.67 -9.17 -13.44
C GLY A 84 -8.71 -7.90 -14.31
N THR A 85 -9.89 -7.42 -14.71
CA THR A 85 -10.03 -6.07 -15.30
C THR A 85 -10.24 -5.01 -14.20
N ASN A 86 -9.77 -3.78 -14.45
CA ASN A 86 -9.87 -2.67 -13.49
C ASN A 86 -11.31 -2.26 -13.15
N CYS A 87 -12.26 -2.55 -14.04
CA CYS A 87 -13.68 -2.27 -13.85
C CYS A 87 -14.47 -3.43 -13.20
N ALA A 88 -13.89 -4.63 -13.05
CA ALA A 88 -14.61 -5.80 -12.55
C ALA A 88 -15.31 -5.61 -11.19
N PRO A 89 -14.67 -4.97 -10.17
CA PRO A 89 -15.33 -4.73 -8.89
C PRO A 89 -16.53 -3.77 -9.05
N LEU A 90 -16.35 -2.69 -9.82
CA LEU A 90 -17.41 -1.71 -10.08
C LEU A 90 -18.60 -2.32 -10.83
N VAL A 91 -18.35 -3.21 -11.79
CA VAL A 91 -19.41 -3.94 -12.51
C VAL A 91 -20.20 -4.84 -11.56
N ALA A 92 -19.53 -5.51 -10.63
CA ALA A 92 -20.18 -6.36 -9.62
C ALA A 92 -21.02 -5.54 -8.63
N ASP A 93 -20.44 -4.50 -8.04
CA ASP A 93 -21.12 -3.64 -7.06
C ASP A 93 -22.34 -2.94 -7.68
N LEU A 94 -22.20 -2.37 -8.88
CA LEU A 94 -23.31 -1.71 -9.57
C LEU A 94 -24.41 -2.68 -10.00
N PHE A 95 -24.07 -3.92 -10.34
CA PHE A 95 -25.05 -4.96 -10.67
C PHE A 95 -25.89 -5.33 -9.45
N LEU A 96 -25.25 -5.57 -8.30
CA LEU A 96 -25.92 -5.90 -7.04
C LEU A 96 -26.74 -4.70 -6.53
N TYR A 97 -26.16 -3.50 -6.55
CA TYR A 97 -26.85 -2.27 -6.19
C TYR A 97 -28.12 -2.05 -7.01
N ALA A 98 -28.12 -2.38 -8.31
CA ALA A 98 -29.32 -2.23 -9.14
C ALA A 98 -30.48 -3.11 -8.65
N TYR A 99 -30.21 -4.36 -8.27
CA TYR A 99 -31.18 -5.27 -7.66
C TYR A 99 -31.66 -4.80 -6.28
N GLU A 100 -30.73 -4.43 -5.39
CA GLU A 100 -31.03 -3.99 -4.02
C GLU A 100 -31.84 -2.70 -4.02
N LYS A 101 -31.46 -1.72 -4.85
CA LYS A 101 -32.21 -0.48 -5.08
C LYS A 101 -33.63 -0.78 -5.57
N GLU A 102 -33.80 -1.65 -6.57
CA GLU A 102 -35.12 -1.99 -7.10
C GLU A 102 -36.00 -2.65 -6.04
N PHE A 103 -35.44 -3.58 -5.27
CA PHE A 103 -36.11 -4.22 -4.14
C PHE A 103 -36.58 -3.22 -3.08
N ILE A 104 -35.69 -2.35 -2.58
CA ILE A 104 -36.05 -1.32 -1.58
C ILE A 104 -37.10 -0.35 -2.13
N GLN A 105 -36.97 0.09 -3.38
CA GLN A 105 -37.98 0.93 -4.04
C GLN A 105 -39.33 0.22 -4.17
N ASN A 106 -39.35 -1.09 -4.39
CA ASN A 106 -40.58 -1.87 -4.48
C ASN A 106 -41.22 -2.10 -3.10
N LEU A 107 -40.46 -2.31 -2.03
CA LEU A 107 -40.98 -2.31 -0.66
C LEU A 107 -41.62 -0.95 -0.30
N GLN A 108 -40.95 0.16 -0.65
CA GLN A 108 -41.47 1.52 -0.45
C GLN A 108 -42.79 1.75 -1.20
N LYS A 109 -42.89 1.35 -2.47
CA LYS A 109 -44.16 1.41 -3.25
C LYS A 109 -45.26 0.56 -2.62
N GLN A 110 -44.92 -0.60 -2.06
CA GLN A 110 -45.84 -1.48 -1.32
C GLN A 110 -46.19 -0.97 0.09
N ARG A 111 -45.66 0.20 0.51
CA ARG A 111 -45.83 0.80 1.85
C ARG A 111 -45.35 -0.10 3.00
N LYS A 112 -44.42 -1.02 2.74
CA LYS A 112 -43.79 -1.90 3.75
C LYS A 112 -42.68 -1.17 4.49
N HIS A 113 -43.04 -0.08 5.18
CA HIS A 113 -42.08 0.83 5.80
C HIS A 113 -41.27 0.17 6.93
N ASP A 114 -41.84 -0.80 7.64
CA ASP A 114 -41.14 -1.50 8.71
C ASP A 114 -40.11 -2.51 8.15
N ASP A 115 -40.47 -3.29 7.13
CA ASP A 115 -39.51 -4.13 6.39
C ASP A 115 -38.33 -3.29 5.87
N VAL A 116 -38.57 -2.08 5.33
CA VAL A 116 -37.51 -1.17 4.83
C VAL A 116 -36.55 -0.74 5.95
N LYS A 117 -37.04 -0.51 7.19
CA LYS A 117 -36.17 -0.12 8.32
C LYS A 117 -35.18 -1.23 8.69
N CYS A 118 -35.58 -2.51 8.58
CA CYS A 118 -34.70 -3.64 8.89
C CYS A 118 -33.44 -3.69 8.00
N PHE A 119 -33.47 -3.09 6.80
CA PHE A 119 -32.30 -3.04 5.91
C PHE A 119 -31.34 -1.88 6.19
N ILE A 120 -31.62 -0.98 7.15
CA ILE A 120 -30.72 0.15 7.49
C ILE A 120 -29.36 -0.35 8.00
N SER A 121 -29.35 -1.42 8.78
CA SER A 121 -28.14 -2.07 9.30
C SER A 121 -27.68 -3.27 8.44
N THR A 122 -28.08 -3.29 7.16
CA THR A 122 -27.55 -4.23 6.17
C THR A 122 -26.48 -3.54 5.34
N SER A 123 -25.24 -4.04 5.39
CA SER A 123 -24.08 -3.47 4.71
C SER A 123 -23.43 -4.52 3.80
N ARG A 124 -22.94 -4.08 2.64
CA ARG A 124 -22.24 -4.92 1.65
C ARG A 124 -20.79 -4.46 1.53
N TYR A 125 -19.88 -5.42 1.40
CA TYR A 125 -18.53 -5.20 0.89
C TYR A 125 -18.25 -6.22 -0.22
N LEU A 126 -18.29 -5.78 -1.48
CA LEU A 126 -18.17 -6.64 -2.66
C LEU A 126 -19.12 -7.85 -2.59
N ASP A 127 -18.56 -9.07 -2.50
CA ASP A 127 -19.27 -10.35 -2.39
C ASP A 127 -19.81 -10.67 -1.00
N ASP A 128 -19.31 -10.02 0.06
CA ASP A 128 -19.67 -10.28 1.45
C ASP A 128 -20.80 -9.32 1.93
N ILE A 129 -21.79 -9.83 2.68
CA ILE A 129 -22.94 -9.07 3.21
C ILE A 129 -23.02 -9.27 4.72
N LEU A 130 -23.12 -8.17 5.48
CA LEU A 130 -23.38 -8.16 6.91
C LEU A 130 -24.79 -7.65 7.19
N THR A 131 -25.61 -8.46 7.88
CA THR A 131 -26.96 -8.11 8.31
C THR A 131 -27.06 -8.19 9.83
N ILE A 132 -27.05 -7.04 10.52
CA ILE A 132 -27.27 -6.99 11.97
C ILE A 132 -28.74 -6.66 12.22
N ASP A 133 -29.40 -7.43 13.09
CA ASP A 133 -30.79 -7.24 13.53
C ASP A 133 -31.83 -7.09 12.39
N ASN A 134 -31.70 -7.91 11.34
CA ASN A 134 -32.62 -7.92 10.20
C ASN A 134 -33.47 -9.21 10.16
N PRO A 135 -34.64 -9.26 10.84
CA PRO A 135 -35.48 -10.44 10.92
C PRO A 135 -36.19 -10.82 9.61
N VAL A 136 -36.11 -9.97 8.57
CA VAL A 136 -36.77 -10.19 7.27
C VAL A 136 -35.80 -10.51 6.13
N PHE A 137 -34.49 -10.47 6.36
CA PHE A 137 -33.49 -10.72 5.31
C PHE A 137 -33.65 -12.10 4.67
N GLU A 138 -33.70 -13.16 5.49
CA GLU A 138 -33.80 -14.56 5.03
C GLU A 138 -35.06 -14.81 4.18
N LYS A 139 -36.16 -14.13 4.49
CA LYS A 139 -37.43 -14.17 3.73
C LYS A 139 -37.32 -13.51 2.35
N TYR A 140 -36.43 -12.54 2.19
CA TYR A 140 -36.34 -11.71 1.00
C TYR A 140 -35.09 -11.95 0.13
N LYS A 141 -34.09 -12.73 0.60
CA LYS A 141 -32.84 -12.98 -0.15
C LYS A 141 -33.08 -13.45 -1.60
N ASP A 142 -34.01 -14.39 -1.80
CA ASP A 142 -34.35 -14.96 -3.12
C ASP A 142 -35.27 -14.06 -3.96
N VAL A 143 -35.73 -12.94 -3.37
CA VAL A 143 -36.49 -11.86 -4.05
C VAL A 143 -35.58 -10.70 -4.42
N ILE A 144 -34.53 -10.45 -3.64
CA ILE A 144 -33.54 -9.39 -3.90
C ILE A 144 -32.64 -9.82 -5.05
N TYR A 145 -32.05 -11.02 -4.98
CA TYR A 145 -31.00 -11.45 -5.89
C TYR A 145 -31.53 -12.42 -6.97
N PRO A 146 -30.98 -12.37 -8.20
CA PRO A 146 -31.38 -13.27 -9.26
C PRO A 146 -30.87 -14.70 -9.00
N GLN A 147 -31.61 -15.72 -9.47
CA GLN A 147 -31.36 -17.15 -9.25
C GLN A 147 -29.92 -17.64 -9.56
N GLU A 148 -29.18 -16.95 -10.42
CA GLU A 148 -27.79 -17.28 -10.78
C GLU A 148 -26.77 -16.85 -9.70
N LEU A 149 -27.23 -16.15 -8.65
CA LEU A 149 -26.48 -15.81 -7.44
C LEU A 149 -27.08 -16.54 -6.22
N THR A 150 -26.35 -17.53 -5.72
CA THR A 150 -26.69 -18.22 -4.46
C THR A 150 -26.03 -17.52 -3.28
N LEU A 151 -26.83 -17.07 -2.31
CA LEU A 151 -26.32 -16.55 -1.03
C LEU A 151 -26.10 -17.70 -0.05
N ASN A 152 -24.85 -17.92 0.33
CA ASN A 152 -24.48 -18.90 1.34
C ASN A 152 -24.41 -18.23 2.71
N LYS A 153 -24.99 -18.86 3.74
CA LYS A 153 -24.86 -18.41 5.12
C LYS A 153 -23.44 -18.72 5.62
N ALA A 154 -22.69 -17.69 5.98
CA ALA A 154 -21.29 -17.79 6.43
C ALA A 154 -21.12 -17.76 7.95
N ASN A 155 -22.21 -17.60 8.71
CA ASN A 155 -22.17 -17.49 10.16
C ASN A 155 -22.04 -18.85 10.85
N PHE A 156 -21.34 -18.90 11.98
CA PHE A 156 -21.27 -20.09 12.84
C PHE A 156 -22.57 -20.28 13.63
N THR A 157 -23.15 -19.18 14.11
CA THR A 157 -24.46 -19.13 14.77
C THR A 157 -25.16 -17.80 14.47
N ASP A 158 -26.45 -17.67 14.75
CA ASP A 158 -27.16 -16.38 14.58
C ASP A 158 -26.64 -15.27 15.52
N THR A 159 -25.78 -15.62 16.48
CA THR A 159 -25.07 -14.72 17.39
C THR A 159 -23.56 -14.66 17.15
N GLU A 160 -23.00 -15.33 16.14
CA GLU A 160 -21.56 -15.34 15.87
C GLU A 160 -21.25 -15.54 14.39
N THR A 161 -20.58 -14.56 13.78
CA THR A 161 -20.21 -14.59 12.37
C THR A 161 -18.84 -13.97 12.14
N PRO A 162 -18.02 -14.55 11.24
CA PRO A 162 -16.96 -13.79 10.60
C PRO A 162 -17.55 -12.76 9.64
N PHE A 163 -16.90 -11.60 9.55
CA PHE A 163 -17.10 -10.62 8.49
C PHE A 163 -15.78 -9.89 8.25
N LEU A 164 -15.25 -9.96 7.02
CA LEU A 164 -13.91 -9.51 6.66
C LEU A 164 -12.84 -10.16 7.58
N ASP A 165 -12.11 -9.35 8.34
CA ASP A 165 -11.05 -9.70 9.30
C ASP A 165 -11.54 -9.73 10.77
N LEU A 166 -12.85 -9.64 10.99
CA LEU A 166 -13.48 -9.62 12.32
C LEU A 166 -14.36 -10.85 12.55
N ASN A 167 -14.19 -11.55 13.68
CA ASN A 167 -15.23 -12.40 14.25
C ASN A 167 -16.10 -11.53 15.15
N ILE A 168 -17.38 -11.42 14.81
CA ILE A 168 -18.39 -10.62 15.50
C ILE A 168 -19.27 -11.58 16.31
N LYS A 169 -19.32 -11.41 17.63
CA LYS A 169 -20.09 -12.27 18.55
C LYS A 169 -21.00 -11.42 19.45
N ILE A 170 -22.27 -11.79 19.53
CA ILE A 170 -23.26 -11.15 20.40
C ILE A 170 -23.37 -11.97 21.69
N VAL A 171 -23.06 -11.37 22.83
CA VAL A 171 -23.14 -12.01 24.15
C VAL A 171 -23.92 -11.10 25.09
N ASN A 172 -25.02 -11.60 25.67
CA ASN A 172 -25.90 -10.83 26.57
C ASN A 172 -26.44 -9.50 25.99
N GLY A 173 -26.48 -9.36 24.66
CA GLY A 173 -26.88 -8.13 23.97
C GLY A 173 -25.74 -7.17 23.65
N GLU A 174 -24.51 -7.46 24.09
CA GLU A 174 -23.30 -6.70 23.75
C GLU A 174 -22.58 -7.32 22.54
N ILE A 175 -22.02 -6.46 21.68
CA ILE A 175 -21.23 -6.88 20.52
C ILE A 175 -19.76 -6.95 20.92
N HIS A 176 -19.20 -8.16 20.89
CA HIS A 176 -17.77 -8.41 21.02
C HIS A 176 -17.16 -8.64 19.64
N THR A 177 -15.97 -8.06 19.41
CA THR A 177 -15.17 -8.31 18.21
C THR A 177 -13.83 -8.92 18.57
N SER A 178 -13.32 -9.75 17.67
CA SER A 178 -11.98 -10.35 17.75
C SER A 178 -11.41 -10.50 16.33
N VAL A 179 -10.09 -10.60 16.20
CA VAL A 179 -9.47 -10.84 14.89
C VAL A 179 -9.88 -12.22 14.37
N TYR A 180 -10.33 -12.27 13.13
CA TYR A 180 -10.65 -13.50 12.41
C TYR A 180 -9.78 -13.60 11.17
N ASP A 181 -9.17 -14.76 10.99
CA ASP A 181 -8.41 -15.08 9.80
C ASP A 181 -9.12 -16.21 9.05
N LYS A 182 -9.73 -15.90 7.90
CA LYS A 182 -10.42 -16.87 7.04
C LYS A 182 -9.53 -18.01 6.57
N ARG A 183 -8.21 -17.87 6.73
CA ARG A 183 -7.21 -18.91 6.47
C ARG A 183 -7.27 -20.05 7.49
N ASP A 184 -7.67 -19.79 8.73
CA ASP A 184 -7.76 -20.81 9.77
C ASP A 184 -8.93 -21.80 9.52
N ASP A 185 -9.92 -21.41 8.70
CA ASP A 185 -11.07 -22.22 8.32
C ASP A 185 -10.78 -23.27 7.23
N PHE A 186 -9.67 -23.15 6.49
CA PHE A 186 -9.41 -24.11 5.40
C PHE A 186 -8.85 -25.41 5.99
N GLY A 187 -9.56 -26.53 5.75
CA GLY A 187 -9.18 -27.88 6.17
C GLY A 187 -7.92 -28.47 5.49
N PHE A 188 -7.04 -27.63 4.97
CA PHE A 188 -5.76 -27.96 4.37
C PHE A 188 -4.72 -26.91 4.79
N ASN A 189 -3.46 -27.33 4.91
CA ASN A 189 -2.37 -26.40 5.20
C ASN A 189 -2.27 -25.34 4.09
N ILE A 190 -2.63 -24.10 4.40
CA ILE A 190 -2.48 -22.99 3.47
C ILE A 190 -1.00 -22.67 3.35
N VAL A 191 -0.43 -23.09 2.22
CA VAL A 191 0.82 -22.52 1.75
C VAL A 191 0.50 -21.10 1.30
N ASN A 192 0.70 -20.16 2.21
CA ASN A 192 0.51 -18.72 2.00
C ASN A 192 1.53 -18.10 1.01
N PHE A 193 2.28 -18.94 0.29
CA PHE A 193 3.15 -18.57 -0.83
C PHE A 193 2.82 -19.45 -2.01
N PRO A 194 2.96 -18.92 -3.23
CA PRO A 194 2.78 -19.73 -4.41
C PRO A 194 3.77 -20.89 -4.48
N TRP A 195 3.29 -22.03 -4.96
CA TRP A 195 4.14 -23.13 -5.37
C TRP A 195 5.08 -22.66 -6.49
N LEU A 196 6.39 -22.69 -6.24
CA LEU A 196 7.43 -22.12 -7.11
C LEU A 196 7.53 -22.75 -8.52
N GLY A 197 6.78 -23.83 -8.78
CA GLY A 197 6.66 -24.50 -10.07
C GLY A 197 5.35 -24.22 -10.84
N GLY A 198 4.42 -23.44 -10.28
CA GLY A 198 3.17 -23.05 -10.95
C GLY A 198 3.24 -21.70 -11.66
N ASP A 199 2.19 -21.35 -12.40
CA ASP A 199 2.10 -20.12 -13.23
C ASP A 199 1.93 -18.81 -12.45
N VAL A 200 2.11 -18.82 -11.12
CA VAL A 200 2.10 -17.58 -10.33
C VAL A 200 3.38 -16.79 -10.64
N PRO A 201 3.32 -15.46 -10.86
CA PRO A 201 4.51 -14.67 -11.15
C PRO A 201 5.64 -14.94 -10.14
N ARG A 202 6.85 -15.21 -10.67
CA ARG A 202 8.07 -15.55 -9.92
C ARG A 202 8.59 -14.46 -8.96
N LEU A 203 7.89 -13.33 -8.85
CA LEU A 203 8.22 -12.20 -8.03
C LEU A 203 6.94 -11.71 -7.33
N PRO A 204 7.02 -11.28 -6.07
CA PRO A 204 5.91 -10.56 -5.46
C PRO A 204 5.63 -9.27 -6.24
N SER A 205 4.36 -8.86 -6.28
CA SER A 205 3.99 -7.52 -6.75
C SER A 205 4.71 -6.44 -5.94
N TYR A 206 4.91 -5.29 -6.57
CA TYR A 206 5.49 -4.09 -5.98
C TYR A 206 4.83 -3.75 -4.62
N GLY A 207 5.59 -3.77 -3.52
CA GLY A 207 5.14 -3.26 -2.20
C GLY A 207 5.03 -4.24 -1.03
N ILE A 208 5.88 -5.27 -0.90
CA ILE A 208 6.00 -6.05 0.36
C ILE A 208 7.12 -5.47 1.23
N TYR A 209 6.78 -5.05 2.45
CA TYR A 209 7.65 -4.30 3.38
C TYR A 209 8.18 -5.15 4.53
N ILE A 210 9.29 -4.72 5.14
CA ILE A 210 9.72 -5.16 6.48
C ILE A 210 9.28 -4.08 7.48
N PRO A 211 8.26 -4.33 8.34
CA PRO A 211 7.90 -3.39 9.37
C PRO A 211 8.88 -3.47 10.53
N GLN A 212 9.28 -2.30 11.01
CA GLN A 212 10.12 -2.13 12.17
C GLN A 212 9.33 -1.37 13.22
N LEU A 213 9.13 -1.98 14.38
CA LEU A 213 8.51 -1.30 15.51
C LEU A 213 9.64 -0.80 16.42
N ILE A 214 9.58 0.47 16.80
CA ILE A 214 10.28 0.95 18.00
C ILE A 214 9.29 0.76 19.15
N ARG A 215 9.68 0.05 20.20
CA ARG A 215 8.85 -0.13 21.39
C ARG A 215 9.56 0.49 22.60
N GLY A 216 8.94 1.54 23.13
CA GLY A 216 9.30 2.22 24.38
C GLY A 216 8.27 3.33 24.67
N THR A 217 8.29 3.93 25.87
CA THR A 217 7.27 4.92 26.27
C THR A 217 7.40 6.26 25.55
N ALA A 218 8.62 6.73 25.29
CA ALA A 218 8.89 7.94 24.52
C ALA A 218 10.31 7.88 23.90
N GLU A 219 10.55 8.68 22.85
CA GLU A 219 11.90 8.85 22.28
C GLU A 219 12.87 9.31 23.38
N GLY A 220 13.93 8.53 23.62
CA GLY A 220 14.93 8.81 24.67
C GLY A 220 14.70 8.13 26.02
N ASP A 221 13.62 7.37 26.20
CA ASP A 221 13.43 6.54 27.41
C ASP A 221 14.27 5.25 27.39
N SER A 222 14.50 4.69 28.59
CA SER A 222 15.33 3.49 28.83
C SER A 222 14.68 2.17 28.38
N ASP A 223 13.39 2.17 28.08
CA ASP A 223 12.68 0.98 27.62
C ASP A 223 12.66 0.85 26.09
N VAL A 224 13.08 1.91 25.38
CA VAL A 224 13.18 2.00 23.92
C VAL A 224 14.20 0.98 23.41
N ALA A 225 13.68 -0.07 22.80
CA ALA A 225 14.43 -1.17 22.22
C ALA A 225 14.20 -1.30 20.71
N ILE A 226 15.20 -1.87 20.02
CA ILE A 226 15.02 -2.35 18.64
C ILE A 226 14.34 -3.72 18.70
N VAL A 227 13.08 -3.78 18.28
CA VAL A 227 12.39 -5.06 18.05
C VAL A 227 12.33 -5.36 16.55
N VAL A 228 12.60 -6.61 16.20
CA VAL A 228 12.57 -7.11 14.82
C VAL A 228 11.58 -8.25 14.75
N SER A 229 10.62 -8.12 13.85
CA SER A 229 9.81 -9.23 13.37
C SER A 229 10.40 -9.73 12.05
N ARG A 230 10.33 -11.03 11.79
CA ARG A 230 10.93 -11.63 10.61
C ARG A 230 9.93 -12.46 9.82
N LEU A 231 9.76 -12.12 8.55
CA LEU A 231 9.14 -12.98 7.55
C LEU A 231 10.25 -13.80 6.88
N LYS A 232 10.27 -15.13 7.04
CA LYS A 232 11.23 -15.96 6.27
C LYS A 232 10.71 -16.13 4.85
N ASN A 233 11.60 -16.34 3.88
CA ASN A 233 11.20 -16.63 2.51
C ASN A 233 10.35 -17.92 2.47
N GLY A 234 9.08 -17.82 2.08
CA GLY A 234 8.12 -18.92 2.13
C GLY A 234 7.31 -19.04 3.45
N GLU A 235 7.51 -18.17 4.44
CA GLU A 235 6.69 -18.06 5.66
C GLU A 235 5.86 -16.77 5.67
N SER A 236 4.61 -16.86 6.11
CA SER A 236 3.57 -15.84 5.82
C SER A 236 3.14 -15.00 6.98
N ASN A 237 3.38 -15.53 8.16
CA ASN A 237 3.17 -14.84 9.41
C ASN A 237 4.53 -14.31 9.81
N TRP A 238 4.60 -13.02 10.11
CA TRP A 238 5.76 -12.45 10.76
C TRP A 238 6.06 -13.24 12.02
N SER A 239 7.34 -13.57 12.26
CA SER A 239 7.74 -14.07 13.56
C SER A 239 7.28 -13.10 14.64
N LYS A 240 6.96 -13.62 15.83
CA LYS A 240 6.76 -12.78 17.01
C LYS A 240 7.92 -11.78 17.12
N ALA A 241 7.59 -10.52 17.35
CA ALA A 241 8.58 -9.45 17.49
C ALA A 241 9.61 -9.82 18.58
N ASN A 242 10.89 -9.79 18.20
CA ASN A 242 12.00 -10.19 19.05
C ASN A 242 12.86 -8.97 19.39
N VAL A 243 13.16 -8.77 20.67
CA VAL A 243 14.06 -7.70 21.13
C VAL A 243 15.47 -8.04 20.65
N THR A 244 15.90 -7.35 19.60
CA THR A 244 17.21 -7.57 18.95
C THR A 244 18.30 -6.74 19.59
N SER A 245 17.98 -5.57 20.14
CA SER A 245 18.93 -4.73 20.87
C SER A 245 18.21 -3.87 21.93
N GLN A 246 18.58 -4.05 23.20
CA GLN A 246 18.08 -3.28 24.34
C GLN A 246 19.19 -3.18 25.41
N ARG A 247 19.29 -2.03 26.09
CA ARG A 247 20.25 -1.83 27.19
C ARG A 247 19.64 -0.97 28.29
N ASN A 248 19.54 -1.50 29.51
CA ASN A 248 19.04 -0.75 30.67
C ASN A 248 19.88 0.52 30.91
N GLY A 249 19.21 1.64 31.16
CA GLY A 249 19.82 2.98 31.26
C GLY A 249 20.05 3.68 29.92
N TYR A 250 19.72 3.04 28.78
CA TYR A 250 19.96 3.58 27.44
C TYR A 250 18.72 3.42 26.54
N SER A 251 18.65 4.26 25.52
CA SER A 251 17.58 4.31 24.52
C SER A 251 18.16 3.92 23.16
N ASN A 252 17.69 2.82 22.58
CA ASN A 252 18.18 2.30 21.29
C ASN A 252 17.23 2.70 20.16
N GLN A 253 17.68 3.54 19.24
CA GLN A 253 16.82 4.29 18.31
C GLN A 253 17.36 4.30 16.88
N ASN A 254 16.53 4.80 15.96
CA ASN A 254 16.87 5.04 14.55
C ASN A 254 17.66 3.87 13.91
N PRO A 255 17.17 2.63 14.01
CA PRO A 255 17.79 1.48 13.38
C PRO A 255 17.78 1.57 11.85
N VAL A 256 18.84 1.05 11.22
CA VAL A 256 19.07 0.98 9.77
C VAL A 256 19.60 -0.42 9.45
N PHE A 257 18.96 -1.10 8.51
CA PHE A 257 19.43 -2.38 8.00
C PHE A 257 20.34 -2.19 6.79
N PHE A 258 21.43 -2.96 6.73
CA PHE A 258 22.35 -2.97 5.59
C PHE A 258 22.69 -4.41 5.19
N TYR A 259 22.37 -4.79 3.95
CA TYR A 259 22.64 -6.14 3.45
C TYR A 259 23.94 -6.19 2.64
N TYR A 260 24.95 -6.90 3.15
CA TYR A 260 26.18 -7.15 2.44
C TYR A 260 26.09 -8.40 1.57
N ASN A 261 25.91 -8.17 0.27
CA ASN A 261 25.77 -9.24 -0.73
C ASN A 261 26.97 -10.20 -0.80
N LYS A 262 28.22 -9.74 -0.64
CA LYS A 262 29.41 -10.61 -0.80
C LYS A 262 29.53 -11.70 0.27
N THR A 263 28.98 -11.50 1.48
CA THR A 263 28.97 -12.52 2.55
C THR A 263 27.56 -12.99 2.92
N ALA A 264 26.53 -12.50 2.21
CA ALA A 264 25.12 -12.69 2.56
C ALA A 264 24.76 -12.31 4.01
N THR A 265 25.43 -11.29 4.57
CA THR A 265 25.21 -10.84 5.96
C THR A 265 24.28 -9.64 6.00
N LEU A 266 23.24 -9.71 6.85
CA LEU A 266 22.43 -8.55 7.21
C LEU A 266 23.00 -7.91 8.47
N TYR A 267 23.42 -6.66 8.38
CA TYR A 267 23.87 -5.85 9.51
C TYR A 267 22.73 -4.94 9.97
N LEU A 268 22.64 -4.76 11.30
CA LEU A 268 21.79 -3.77 11.95
C LEU A 268 22.69 -2.71 12.55
N PHE A 269 22.57 -1.48 12.07
CA PHE A 269 23.14 -0.30 12.71
C PHE A 269 22.00 0.40 13.46
N HIS A 270 22.25 0.91 14.65
CA HIS A 270 21.30 1.78 15.34
C HIS A 270 22.05 2.75 16.22
N THR A 271 21.37 3.81 16.65
CA THR A 271 21.93 4.72 17.66
C THR A 271 21.59 4.26 19.06
N GLN A 272 22.48 4.56 20.00
CA GLN A 272 22.27 4.39 21.43
C GLN A 272 22.63 5.70 22.14
N GLN A 273 21.74 6.16 23.02
CA GLN A 273 21.95 7.32 23.89
C GLN A 273 21.61 6.97 25.34
N GLU A 274 22.17 7.66 26.33
CA GLU A 274 21.75 7.50 27.73
C GLU A 274 20.30 7.97 27.93
N ALA A 275 19.53 7.17 28.67
CA ALA A 275 18.13 7.47 28.91
C ALA A 275 17.97 8.74 29.75
N LYS A 276 17.04 9.61 29.35
CA LYS A 276 16.71 10.88 30.03
C LYS A 276 17.88 11.88 30.16
N LYS A 277 19.02 11.65 29.50
CA LYS A 277 20.05 12.66 29.25
C LYS A 277 20.00 13.09 27.78
N ASN A 278 20.09 14.39 27.55
CA ASN A 278 20.51 14.88 26.25
C ASN A 278 22.04 14.66 26.13
N ILE A 279 22.49 14.25 24.94
CA ILE A 279 23.91 14.10 24.51
C ILE A 279 24.57 12.76 24.91
N GLU A 280 24.54 11.75 24.03
CA GLU A 280 25.67 11.30 23.18
C GLU A 280 25.21 10.12 22.32
N THR A 281 25.55 10.13 21.02
CA THR A 281 25.04 9.17 20.04
C THR A 281 26.12 8.17 19.64
N HIS A 282 26.13 6.97 20.22
CA HIS A 282 27.03 5.89 19.83
C HIS A 282 26.35 4.95 18.83
N CYS A 283 27.08 4.52 17.80
CA CYS A 283 26.69 3.40 16.93
C CYS A 283 27.25 2.10 17.50
N THR A 284 26.39 1.12 17.75
CA THR A 284 26.77 -0.23 18.21
C THR A 284 26.47 -1.27 17.13
N SER A 285 27.40 -2.19 16.89
CA SER A 285 27.23 -3.28 15.93
C SER A 285 27.07 -4.63 16.63
N GLU A 286 25.83 -5.11 16.71
CA GLU A 286 25.53 -6.47 17.21
C GLU A 286 25.26 -7.43 16.05
N GLY A 287 26.02 -8.52 16.00
CA GLY A 287 26.01 -9.46 14.87
C GLY A 287 24.90 -10.51 14.96
N VAL A 288 23.83 -10.34 14.18
CA VAL A 288 22.76 -11.34 14.07
C VAL A 288 23.22 -12.53 13.22
N LYS A 289 23.33 -13.72 13.82
CA LYS A 289 23.73 -14.94 13.10
C LYS A 289 22.55 -15.58 12.32
N GLN A 290 22.77 -15.66 11.01
CA GLN A 290 22.35 -16.73 10.09
C GLN A 290 20.88 -16.78 9.56
N GLY A 291 20.75 -16.48 8.25
CA GLY A 291 20.01 -17.32 7.29
C GLY A 291 18.64 -16.83 6.81
N CYS A 292 18.58 -16.05 5.71
CA CYS A 292 17.69 -16.12 4.50
C CYS A 292 17.69 -14.77 3.74
N TYR A 293 17.74 -14.81 2.40
CA TYR A 293 17.65 -13.68 1.43
C TYR A 293 16.18 -13.24 1.20
N PHE A 294 15.73 -12.22 0.44
CA PHE A 294 16.25 -11.28 -0.61
C PHE A 294 15.45 -9.92 -0.51
N PRO A 295 15.60 -8.87 -1.36
CA PRO A 295 16.68 -8.46 -2.28
C PRO A 295 17.29 -7.04 -2.01
N GLU A 296 18.37 -6.76 -2.75
CA GLU A 296 19.21 -5.55 -2.89
C GLU A 296 18.74 -4.15 -2.39
N ARG A 297 19.67 -3.43 -1.75
CA ARG A 297 20.04 -2.09 -2.23
C ARG A 297 21.54 -1.80 -2.18
N TYR A 298 22.01 -1.12 -3.23
CA TYR A 298 23.39 -0.66 -3.43
C TYR A 298 23.69 0.64 -2.68
N LEU A 299 24.33 0.50 -1.53
CA LEU A 299 25.73 0.92 -1.49
C LEU A 299 26.54 -0.37 -1.37
N THR A 300 27.55 -0.53 -2.22
CA THR A 300 28.62 -1.49 -1.93
C THR A 300 29.18 -1.15 -0.55
N ILE A 301 29.61 -2.15 0.25
CA ILE A 301 30.52 -1.84 1.35
C ILE A 301 31.64 -0.98 0.73
N PRO A 302 31.80 0.26 1.20
CA PRO A 302 32.03 0.52 2.61
C PRO A 302 31.09 1.53 3.31
N TYR A 303 29.98 1.95 2.72
CA TYR A 303 29.27 3.16 3.19
C TYR A 303 28.11 2.94 4.19
N LEU A 304 28.08 3.75 5.25
CA LEU A 304 27.01 3.93 6.25
C LEU A 304 26.65 5.41 6.35
N LEU A 305 25.38 5.75 6.59
CA LEU A 305 24.96 7.13 6.80
C LEU A 305 24.81 7.43 8.29
N ARG A 306 25.52 8.46 8.77
CA ARG A 306 25.39 9.00 10.13
C ARG A 306 24.73 10.37 10.06
N TRP A 307 23.88 10.64 11.06
CA TRP A 307 23.36 11.97 11.36
C TRP A 307 23.91 12.39 12.73
N GLY A 308 24.11 13.69 12.91
CA GLY A 308 24.51 14.25 14.19
C GLY A 308 23.38 14.22 15.24
N SER A 309 23.69 14.69 16.45
CA SER A 309 22.71 14.80 17.53
C SER A 309 21.59 15.81 17.18
N SER A 310 20.57 15.93 18.02
CA SER A 310 19.56 16.99 17.86
C SER A 310 20.13 18.42 17.91
N LYS A 311 21.38 18.60 18.38
CA LYS A 311 22.15 19.84 18.34
C LYS A 311 22.98 19.96 17.06
N ASP A 312 23.55 18.85 16.61
CA ASP A 312 24.46 18.77 15.47
C ASP A 312 23.66 18.44 14.20
N GLN A 313 23.01 19.45 13.64
CA GLN A 313 22.08 19.27 12.50
C GLN A 313 22.81 19.10 11.15
N HIS A 314 23.80 18.23 11.12
CA HIS A 314 24.57 17.84 9.93
C HIS A 314 24.51 16.31 9.73
N SER A 315 24.85 15.87 8.52
CA SER A 315 25.00 14.46 8.17
C SER A 315 26.38 14.18 7.60
N ASN A 316 26.76 12.91 7.57
CA ASN A 316 28.01 12.46 6.98
C ASN A 316 27.88 11.02 6.44
N LEU A 317 28.61 10.75 5.37
CA LEU A 317 28.81 9.42 4.85
C LEU A 317 30.04 8.81 5.54
N LYS A 318 29.86 7.71 6.25
CA LYS A 318 30.91 6.94 6.92
C LYS A 318 31.41 5.84 5.98
N GLU A 319 32.71 5.71 5.77
CA GLU A 319 33.31 4.65 4.96
C GLU A 319 34.10 3.67 5.83
N CYS A 320 33.70 2.39 5.95
CA CYS A 320 34.49 1.40 6.68
C CYS A 320 35.78 1.03 5.94
N VAL A 321 36.91 1.15 6.61
CA VAL A 321 38.24 0.88 6.04
C VAL A 321 38.36 -0.60 5.63
N ASN A 322 39.06 -0.88 4.52
CA ASN A 322 39.30 -2.23 4.00
C ASN A 322 38.04 -3.08 3.79
N HIS A 323 36.86 -2.45 3.59
CA HIS A 323 35.58 -3.13 3.47
C HIS A 323 35.18 -3.99 4.69
N ASN A 324 35.60 -3.62 5.89
CA ASN A 324 35.28 -4.32 7.13
C ASN A 324 34.46 -3.45 8.09
N VAL A 325 33.18 -3.76 8.31
CA VAL A 325 32.31 -2.99 9.21
C VAL A 325 32.76 -2.97 10.68
N PHE A 326 33.68 -3.86 11.06
CA PHE A 326 34.29 -3.92 12.40
C PHE A 326 35.65 -3.19 12.50
N SER A 327 36.11 -2.51 11.43
CA SER A 327 37.32 -1.68 11.47
C SER A 327 37.02 -0.23 11.87
N SER A 328 38.03 0.63 11.75
CA SER A 328 37.83 2.08 11.70
C SER A 328 36.96 2.49 10.50
N TRP A 329 36.37 3.68 10.62
CA TRP A 329 35.53 4.31 9.61
C TRP A 329 36.06 5.72 9.31
N LEU A 330 36.14 6.07 8.02
CA LEU A 330 36.44 7.42 7.54
C LEU A 330 35.16 8.26 7.51
N ASP A 331 35.32 9.58 7.57
CA ASP A 331 34.26 10.56 7.45
C ASP A 331 34.34 11.28 6.10
N HIS A 332 33.26 11.24 5.34
CA HIS A 332 33.03 12.08 4.16
C HIS A 332 31.87 13.02 4.46
N GLU A 333 32.17 14.30 4.65
CA GLU A 333 31.18 15.32 5.01
C GLU A 333 30.39 15.79 3.78
N PHE A 334 29.11 16.09 3.98
CA PHE A 334 28.34 16.85 2.99
C PHE A 334 28.55 18.34 3.26
N THR A 335 29.25 19.04 2.36
CA THR A 335 29.50 20.49 2.47
C THR A 335 28.18 21.27 2.42
N ASP A 336 28.09 22.39 3.14
CA ASP A 336 26.90 23.28 3.17
C ASP A 336 25.57 22.54 3.44
N SER A 337 25.58 21.57 4.37
CA SER A 337 24.46 20.67 4.66
C SER A 337 23.73 20.95 5.99
N GLU A 338 23.84 22.17 6.53
CA GLU A 338 23.16 22.51 7.78
C GLU A 338 21.64 22.33 7.67
N TYR A 339 21.05 21.73 8.71
CA TYR A 339 19.65 21.33 8.80
C TYR A 339 19.25 20.18 7.88
N LEU A 340 20.18 19.62 7.08
CA LEU A 340 19.96 18.46 6.22
C LEU A 340 20.36 17.17 6.94
N VAL A 341 19.35 16.37 7.30
CA VAL A 341 19.50 15.18 8.13
C VAL A 341 18.95 13.94 7.42
N GLN A 342 19.24 12.76 8.00
CA GLN A 342 18.70 11.46 7.54
C GLN A 342 18.76 11.30 6.01
N PRO A 343 19.97 11.39 5.43
CA PRO A 343 20.16 11.22 4.00
C PRO A 343 19.71 9.83 3.54
N SER A 344 19.27 9.75 2.29
CA SER A 344 19.05 8.51 1.54
C SER A 344 19.87 8.56 0.26
N VAL A 345 20.77 7.60 0.08
CA VAL A 345 21.74 7.55 -1.03
C VAL A 345 21.36 6.46 -2.02
N VAL A 346 21.45 6.81 -3.30
CA VAL A 346 21.21 5.90 -4.42
C VAL A 346 22.37 5.94 -5.41
N ARG A 347 22.61 4.80 -6.07
CA ARG A 347 23.43 4.70 -7.28
C ARG A 347 22.48 4.59 -8.49
N PRO A 348 22.30 5.65 -9.32
CA PRO A 348 21.33 5.63 -10.43
C PRO A 348 21.55 4.51 -11.44
N LYS A 349 22.82 4.13 -11.67
CA LYS A 349 23.21 3.09 -12.61
C LYS A 349 24.20 2.11 -11.95
N PRO A 350 23.90 0.80 -11.91
CA PRO A 350 24.82 -0.20 -11.37
C PRO A 350 26.18 -0.16 -12.07
N GLY A 351 27.26 -0.19 -11.28
CA GLY A 351 28.65 -0.17 -11.78
C GLY A 351 29.25 1.21 -12.06
N GLU A 352 28.47 2.28 -12.13
CA GLU A 352 28.99 3.66 -12.23
C GLU A 352 29.34 4.24 -10.85
N SER A 353 30.39 5.07 -10.76
CA SER A 353 30.80 5.74 -9.51
C SER A 353 29.86 6.88 -9.07
N LYS A 354 28.93 7.31 -9.93
CA LYS A 354 27.97 8.37 -9.62
C LYS A 354 26.98 7.92 -8.54
N LEU A 355 26.91 8.68 -7.45
CA LEU A 355 25.87 8.60 -6.43
C LEU A 355 25.04 9.88 -6.41
N ILE A 356 23.78 9.74 -6.01
CA ILE A 356 22.90 10.87 -5.65
C ILE A 356 22.46 10.65 -4.21
N VAL A 357 22.51 11.70 -3.39
CA VAL A 357 21.96 11.72 -2.03
C VAL A 357 20.76 12.66 -1.98
N PHE A 358 19.72 12.27 -1.23
CA PHE A 358 18.56 13.10 -0.91
C PHE A 358 18.49 13.31 0.60
N PHE A 359 18.13 14.51 1.05
CA PHE A 359 18.09 14.88 2.47
C PHE A 359 16.71 15.28 2.94
N ARG A 360 16.35 14.85 4.16
CA ARG A 360 15.25 15.46 4.94
C ARG A 360 15.71 16.83 5.44
N ASP A 361 14.85 17.83 5.31
CA ASP A 361 15.12 19.19 5.77
C ASP A 361 14.44 19.47 7.12
N ARG A 362 15.25 19.74 8.15
CA ARG A 362 14.73 20.08 9.49
C ARG A 362 13.94 21.39 9.53
N ARG A 363 14.14 22.27 8.55
CA ARG A 363 13.40 23.55 8.40
C ARG A 363 12.02 23.39 7.75
N ALA A 364 11.64 22.17 7.36
CA ALA A 364 10.36 21.86 6.73
C ALA A 364 10.07 22.68 5.44
N GLN A 365 11.07 22.81 4.56
CA GLN A 365 10.96 23.50 3.28
C GLN A 365 10.88 22.51 2.10
N TYR A 366 11.98 21.83 1.78
CA TYR A 366 12.08 20.97 0.58
C TYR A 366 12.98 19.78 0.83
N ILE A 367 12.86 18.73 0.02
CA ILE A 367 13.93 17.74 -0.12
C ILE A 367 15.10 18.41 -0.84
N TYR A 368 16.29 18.27 -0.29
CA TYR A 368 17.54 18.70 -0.92
C TYR A 368 18.25 17.49 -1.52
N ARG A 369 19.08 17.70 -2.53
CA ARG A 369 19.90 16.68 -3.17
C ARG A 369 21.36 17.11 -3.27
N ALA A 370 22.29 16.17 -3.28
CA ALA A 370 23.66 16.38 -3.74
C ALA A 370 24.11 15.18 -4.58
N GLU A 371 25.23 15.32 -5.27
CA GLU A 371 25.81 14.28 -6.12
C GLU A 371 27.26 14.02 -5.72
N SER A 372 27.71 12.78 -5.88
CA SER A 372 29.12 12.41 -5.81
C SER A 372 29.52 11.73 -7.11
N PRO A 373 30.59 12.18 -7.79
CA PRO A 373 31.11 11.54 -8.99
C PRO A 373 32.05 10.35 -8.68
N ASP A 374 32.50 10.21 -7.43
CA ASP A 374 33.68 9.43 -7.03
C ASP A 374 33.39 8.40 -5.93
N ASP A 375 32.16 7.87 -5.96
CA ASP A 375 31.62 6.86 -5.03
C ASP A 375 31.43 7.34 -3.58
N GLY A 376 31.24 8.63 -3.37
CA GLY A 376 30.89 9.22 -2.07
C GLY A 376 32.05 9.89 -1.34
N LYS A 377 33.22 10.01 -1.96
CA LYS A 377 34.43 10.61 -1.38
C LYS A 377 34.40 12.14 -1.42
N SER A 378 33.77 12.70 -2.43
CA SER A 378 33.44 14.13 -2.52
C SER A 378 31.99 14.32 -2.95
N TRP A 379 31.38 15.41 -2.47
CA TRP A 379 29.98 15.73 -2.71
C TRP A 379 29.83 17.16 -3.23
N THR A 380 28.92 17.36 -4.17
CA THR A 380 28.49 18.69 -4.60
C THR A 380 27.70 19.41 -3.49
N LYS A 381 27.66 20.74 -3.54
CA LYS A 381 26.82 21.55 -2.65
C LYS A 381 25.34 21.12 -2.78
N PRO A 382 24.62 20.87 -1.67
CA PRO A 382 23.21 20.52 -1.72
C PRO A 382 22.35 21.56 -2.43
N THR A 383 21.58 21.10 -3.43
CA THR A 383 20.60 21.92 -4.16
C THR A 383 19.18 21.54 -3.74
N LYS A 384 18.28 22.53 -3.76
CA LYS A 384 16.86 22.32 -3.52
C LYS A 384 16.24 21.55 -4.71
N THR A 385 15.34 20.60 -4.42
CA THR A 385 14.44 19.98 -5.42
C THR A 385 13.06 20.66 -5.45
N THR A 386 12.20 20.26 -6.39
CA THR A 386 10.78 20.66 -6.38
C THR A 386 9.93 19.98 -5.29
N LEU A 387 10.44 18.91 -4.67
CA LEU A 387 9.69 18.14 -3.67
C LEU A 387 9.62 18.87 -2.33
N PRO A 388 8.43 19.19 -1.78
CA PRO A 388 8.31 19.75 -0.44
C PRO A 388 8.70 18.73 0.63
N ASN A 389 9.13 19.19 1.80
CA ASN A 389 9.34 18.34 2.97
C ASN A 389 8.82 19.05 4.23
N ASN A 390 8.21 18.28 5.13
CA ASN A 390 7.60 18.72 6.39
C ASN A 390 8.49 18.41 7.62
N SER A 391 9.79 18.15 7.43
CA SER A 391 10.66 17.56 8.45
C SER A 391 10.20 16.16 8.90
N SER A 392 9.67 15.34 7.99
CA SER A 392 9.53 13.88 8.15
C SER A 392 10.58 13.14 7.34
N GLY A 393 10.81 11.88 7.69
CA GLY A 393 11.74 10.99 6.98
C GLY A 393 11.38 10.86 5.50
N ILE A 394 12.40 10.59 4.70
CA ILE A 394 12.30 10.32 3.26
C ILE A 394 13.11 9.07 2.95
N GLU A 395 12.80 8.38 1.86
CA GLU A 395 13.62 7.28 1.36
C GLU A 395 13.62 7.27 -0.17
N ALA A 396 14.81 7.17 -0.78
CA ALA A 396 15.04 7.21 -2.22
C ALA A 396 15.40 5.82 -2.76
N THR A 397 14.93 5.51 -3.97
CA THR A 397 14.90 4.13 -4.47
C THR A 397 15.04 4.05 -5.99
N VAL A 398 16.16 3.53 -6.50
CA VAL A 398 16.25 3.12 -7.91
C VAL A 398 15.51 1.80 -8.10
N LEU A 399 14.58 1.79 -9.06
CA LEU A 399 13.78 0.63 -9.45
C LEU A 399 14.48 -0.19 -10.53
N GLN A 400 14.01 -1.43 -10.74
CA GLN A 400 14.52 -2.31 -11.81
C GLN A 400 14.40 -1.71 -13.23
N SER A 401 13.48 -0.75 -13.44
CA SER A 401 13.35 -0.02 -14.71
C SER A 401 14.43 1.06 -14.93
N GLY A 402 15.29 1.33 -13.94
CA GLY A 402 16.22 2.46 -13.93
C GLY A 402 15.58 3.77 -13.43
N ASN A 403 14.26 3.82 -13.21
CA ASN A 403 13.59 4.98 -12.64
C ASN A 403 13.96 5.18 -11.16
N LEU A 404 13.98 6.43 -10.72
CA LEU A 404 14.19 6.80 -9.32
C LEU A 404 12.84 7.12 -8.67
N ALA A 405 12.47 6.43 -7.59
CA ALA A 405 11.35 6.83 -6.73
C ALA A 405 11.84 7.48 -5.43
N ILE A 406 11.01 8.32 -4.83
CA ILE A 406 11.19 8.86 -3.48
C ILE A 406 9.88 8.73 -2.71
N VAL A 407 9.96 8.14 -1.51
CA VAL A 407 8.86 8.07 -0.54
C VAL A 407 9.02 9.22 0.46
N TYR A 408 7.97 10.02 0.65
CA TYR A 408 7.99 11.24 1.46
C TYR A 408 6.57 11.73 1.77
N ASN A 409 6.42 12.79 2.58
CA ASN A 409 5.14 13.50 2.71
C ASN A 409 5.14 14.76 1.82
N PRO A 410 4.18 14.95 0.89
CA PRO A 410 4.19 16.03 -0.08
C PRO A 410 3.64 17.35 0.48
N THR A 411 4.02 17.70 1.71
CA THR A 411 3.58 18.92 2.39
C THR A 411 4.72 19.58 3.15
N ASN A 412 4.50 20.82 3.61
CA ASN A 412 5.39 21.56 4.51
C ASN A 412 4.90 21.57 5.97
N LYS A 413 3.82 20.83 6.30
CA LYS A 413 3.11 20.99 7.58
C LYS A 413 2.74 19.65 8.25
N SER A 414 1.91 18.84 7.60
CA SER A 414 1.34 17.60 8.16
C SER A 414 2.16 16.38 7.75
N ARG A 415 2.27 15.37 8.64
CA ARG A 415 2.92 14.07 8.38
C ARG A 415 2.10 13.09 7.53
N ASN A 416 1.14 13.65 6.81
CA ASN A 416 0.15 12.96 6.02
C ASN A 416 -0.33 13.93 4.91
N PRO A 417 -0.60 13.42 3.69
CA PRO A 417 -0.49 12.01 3.30
C PRO A 417 0.98 11.54 3.18
N LEU A 418 1.20 10.23 3.12
CA LEU A 418 2.47 9.66 2.64
C LEU A 418 2.36 9.52 1.11
N SER A 419 3.45 9.64 0.36
CA SER A 419 3.42 9.62 -1.09
C SER A 419 4.68 9.02 -1.70
N ILE A 420 4.55 8.54 -2.93
CA ILE A 420 5.66 8.11 -3.78
C ILE A 420 5.64 8.95 -5.07
N SER A 421 6.77 9.58 -5.38
CA SER A 421 6.99 10.24 -6.67
C SER A 421 8.10 9.53 -7.45
N LEU A 422 8.00 9.47 -8.78
CA LEU A 422 9.06 8.94 -9.66
C LEU A 422 9.66 10.01 -10.56
N SER A 423 10.97 9.92 -10.77
CA SER A 423 11.72 10.50 -11.88
C SER A 423 12.07 9.37 -12.86
N THR A 424 11.86 9.62 -14.15
CA THR A 424 12.10 8.66 -15.25
C THR A 424 13.42 8.90 -15.98
N ASP A 425 14.21 9.87 -15.51
CA ASP A 425 15.49 10.31 -16.07
C ASP A 425 16.67 10.01 -15.14
N GLY A 426 16.49 9.12 -14.15
CA GLY A 426 17.52 8.75 -13.17
C GLY A 426 17.87 9.87 -12.18
N GLY A 427 17.08 10.93 -12.13
CA GLY A 427 17.30 12.12 -11.30
C GLY A 427 18.15 13.21 -11.97
N GLU A 428 18.39 13.16 -13.28
CA GLU A 428 19.23 14.16 -13.95
C GLU A 428 18.62 15.57 -13.95
N GLN A 429 17.30 15.72 -14.14
CA GLN A 429 16.60 17.01 -14.00
C GLN A 429 16.09 17.24 -12.57
N ASN A 430 16.16 18.49 -12.10
CA ASN A 430 15.77 18.86 -10.73
C ASN A 430 14.26 18.87 -10.48
N ASP A 431 13.45 18.80 -11.54
CA ASP A 431 12.12 19.40 -11.54
C ASP A 431 10.95 18.45 -11.80
N ILE A 432 11.16 17.24 -12.32
CA ILE A 432 10.07 16.33 -12.72
C ILE A 432 10.08 15.02 -11.93
N PHE A 433 9.73 15.14 -10.65
CA PHE A 433 9.20 14.04 -9.86
C PHE A 433 7.68 14.03 -10.01
N ASN A 434 7.15 13.14 -10.83
CA ASN A 434 5.69 12.97 -10.94
C ASN A 434 5.18 12.26 -9.68
N LEU A 435 4.26 12.88 -8.97
CA LEU A 435 3.50 12.25 -7.88
C LEU A 435 2.62 11.16 -8.49
N ILE A 436 2.91 9.90 -8.18
CA ILE A 436 2.25 8.75 -8.84
C ILE A 436 1.34 7.99 -7.89
N ILE A 437 1.66 7.98 -6.58
CA ILE A 437 0.75 7.48 -5.56
C ILE A 437 0.77 8.43 -4.36
N THR A 438 -0.40 8.90 -3.97
CA THR A 438 -0.66 9.38 -2.61
C THR A 438 -1.16 8.19 -1.80
N LEU A 439 -0.34 7.70 -0.87
CA LEU A 439 -0.70 6.71 0.12
C LEU A 439 -1.55 7.40 1.20
N GLU A 440 -2.84 7.59 0.88
CA GLU A 440 -3.84 7.82 1.90
C GLU A 440 -4.09 6.47 2.60
N PHE A 441 -3.76 6.39 3.89
CA PHE A 441 -4.04 5.22 4.72
C PHE A 441 -5.55 5.16 5.00
N TYR A 442 -6.26 4.47 4.11
CA TYR A 442 -7.51 3.79 4.45
C TYR A 442 -7.19 2.30 4.55
N GLU A 443 -7.47 1.71 5.70
CA GLU A 443 -7.22 0.30 5.94
C GLU A 443 -8.33 -0.52 5.25
N LEU A 444 -7.97 -1.17 4.15
CA LEU A 444 -8.84 -2.01 3.34
C LEU A 444 -8.02 -3.21 2.83
N LEU A 445 -8.06 -4.32 3.57
CA LEU A 445 -7.42 -5.59 3.23
C LEU A 445 -8.46 -6.62 2.79
N CYS A 446 -8.35 -7.07 1.53
CA CYS A 446 -8.95 -8.26 0.92
C CYS A 446 -8.36 -8.38 -0.51
N LYS A 447 -8.04 -9.54 -1.10
CA LYS A 447 -8.00 -10.95 -0.66
C LYS A 447 -6.71 -11.56 -1.24
#